data_AF-A0A8S4G7R0-F1
#
_entry.id   AF-A0A8S4G7R0-F1
#
_cell.length_a   1.000
_cell.length_b   1.000
_cell.length_c   1.000
_cell.angle_alpha   90.00
_cell.angle_beta   90.00
_cell.angle_gamma   90.00
#
_symmetry.space_group_name_H-M   'P 1'
#
loop_
_entity.id
_entity.type
_entity.pdbx_description
1 polymer ?
#
loop_
_entity_poly.entity_id
_entity_poly.type
_entity_poly.pdbx_seq_one_letter_code
_entity_poly.pdbx_strand_id
1 'polypeptide(L)'
;MDSQNTSALKQSAPSTMSSTVPSSTMCITKLDGKKNFNNWAFAVKCMLIDLDLWDVVTAAVDPNDVDAKRKDQRARAKLCLTCEESVYPVIRSAKTAHETFN
;
A
#
# COMPACT_ATOMS: atom_id res chain seq x y z
N MET A 1 37.65 58.59 -18.00
CA MET A 1 36.73 58.24 -16.91
C MET A 1 35.66 57.34 -17.48
N ASP A 2 35.98 56.05 -17.36
CA ASP A 2 35.07 54.93 -17.10
C ASP A 2 34.08 54.48 -18.18
N SER A 3 34.60 53.53 -18.97
CA SER A 3 33.86 52.38 -19.52
C SER A 3 33.01 51.68 -18.45
N GLN A 4 31.75 51.39 -18.76
CA GLN A 4 31.03 50.24 -18.19
C GLN A 4 30.36 49.49 -19.36
N ASN A 5 30.87 48.31 -19.75
CA ASN A 5 30.69 46.99 -19.12
C ASN A 5 29.33 46.36 -19.48
N THR A 6 29.28 45.62 -20.60
CA THR A 6 29.15 44.14 -20.72
C THR A 6 27.75 43.53 -20.53
N SER A 7 27.29 42.87 -21.60
CA SER A 7 26.75 41.51 -21.68
C SER A 7 26.01 40.91 -20.47
N ALA A 8 24.72 40.63 -20.66
CA ALA A 8 23.98 39.58 -19.95
C ALA A 8 22.92 38.99 -20.91
N LEU A 9 23.25 37.94 -21.66
CA LEU A 9 22.95 36.52 -21.38
C LEU A 9 21.48 36.18 -21.09
N LYS A 10 20.86 35.53 -22.09
CA LYS A 10 19.92 34.40 -22.02
C LYS A 10 18.88 34.41 -20.89
N GLN A 11 17.65 34.79 -21.23
CA GLN A 11 16.46 34.24 -20.57
C GLN A 11 16.03 32.96 -21.30
N SER A 12 16.47 31.82 -20.80
CA SER A 12 15.83 30.52 -21.07
C SER A 12 14.76 30.31 -20.02
N ALA A 13 13.51 30.16 -20.48
CA ALA A 13 12.35 29.85 -19.63
C ALA A 13 12.60 28.59 -18.79
N PRO A 14 12.17 28.53 -17.52
CA PRO A 14 12.12 27.28 -16.80
C PRO A 14 10.94 26.47 -17.33
N SER A 15 11.21 25.44 -18.14
CA SER A 15 10.23 24.43 -18.49
C SER A 15 9.67 23.84 -17.20
N THR A 16 8.37 24.04 -16.95
CA THR A 16 7.62 23.33 -15.93
C THR A 16 7.72 21.84 -16.21
N MET A 17 8.66 21.16 -15.56
CA MET A 17 8.66 19.71 -15.51
C MET A 17 7.47 19.33 -14.66
N SER A 18 6.36 18.93 -15.30
CA SER A 18 5.30 18.19 -14.64
C SER A 18 5.95 16.95 -14.03
N SER A 19 6.29 17.02 -12.75
CA SER A 19 6.69 15.87 -11.97
C SER A 19 5.43 15.03 -11.80
N THR A 20 5.17 14.19 -12.80
CA THR A 20 4.31 13.03 -12.63
C THR A 20 5.06 12.15 -11.65
N VAL A 21 4.86 12.37 -10.36
CA VAL A 21 5.22 11.40 -9.33
C VAL A 21 4.54 10.09 -9.76
N PRO A 22 5.29 9.03 -10.13
CA PRO A 22 4.66 7.75 -10.33
C PRO A 22 4.02 7.42 -8.99
N SER A 23 2.69 7.43 -8.95
CA SER A 23 1.95 6.84 -7.83
C SER A 23 2.44 5.42 -7.77
N SER A 24 3.31 5.11 -6.82
CA SER A 24 3.86 3.78 -6.59
C SER A 24 2.70 2.86 -6.22
N THR A 25 1.98 2.37 -7.22
CA THR A 25 1.04 1.27 -7.06
C THR A 25 1.87 0.11 -6.52
N MET A 26 1.70 -0.22 -5.25
CA MET A 26 2.29 -1.40 -4.65
C MET A 26 1.84 -2.62 -5.46
N CYS A 27 2.72 -3.14 -6.31
CA CYS A 27 2.47 -4.33 -7.12
C CYS A 27 2.68 -5.57 -6.25
N ILE A 28 1.68 -5.92 -5.46
CA ILE A 28 1.68 -7.19 -4.72
C ILE A 28 1.21 -8.29 -5.68
N THR A 29 2.09 -9.26 -5.94
CA THR A 29 1.71 -10.47 -6.68
C THR A 29 0.56 -11.16 -5.98
N LYS A 30 -0.51 -11.48 -6.70
CA LYS A 30 -1.69 -12.10 -6.09
C LYS A 30 -1.37 -13.46 -5.47
N LEU A 31 -1.95 -13.77 -4.32
CA LEU A 31 -1.81 -15.08 -3.67
C LEU A 31 -2.41 -16.16 -4.56
N ASP A 32 -1.62 -17.15 -4.92
CA ASP A 32 -2.02 -18.29 -5.74
C ASP A 32 -1.68 -19.58 -4.98
N GLY A 33 -2.31 -19.70 -3.81
CA GLY A 33 -2.13 -20.81 -2.88
C GLY A 33 -0.75 -20.87 -2.21
N LYS A 34 -0.32 -22.08 -1.86
CA LYS A 34 0.88 -22.30 -1.03
C LYS A 34 2.20 -21.97 -1.72
N LYS A 35 2.23 -21.92 -3.06
CA LYS A 35 3.48 -21.75 -3.83
C LYS A 35 4.14 -20.39 -3.63
N ASN A 36 3.35 -19.33 -3.42
CA ASN A 36 3.82 -17.97 -3.23
C ASN A 36 3.41 -17.37 -1.89
N PHE A 37 2.88 -18.17 -0.97
CA PHE A 37 2.39 -17.70 0.32
C PHE A 37 3.44 -16.91 1.11
N ASN A 38 4.68 -17.40 1.22
CA ASN A 38 5.72 -16.70 1.98
C ASN A 38 6.04 -15.30 1.43
N ASN A 39 6.21 -15.18 0.10
CA ASN A 39 6.51 -13.91 -0.55
C ASN A 39 5.30 -12.97 -0.49
N TRP A 40 4.10 -13.51 -0.71
CA TRP A 40 2.85 -12.76 -0.61
C TRP A 40 2.62 -12.25 0.82
N ALA A 41 2.79 -13.11 1.82
CA ALA A 41 2.59 -12.77 3.22
C ALA A 41 3.57 -11.68 3.66
N PHE A 42 4.82 -11.73 3.20
CA PHE A 42 5.79 -10.66 3.44
C PHE A 42 5.35 -9.34 2.79
N ALA A 43 4.95 -9.35 1.51
CA ALA A 43 4.52 -8.15 0.80
C ALA A 43 3.25 -7.53 1.41
N VAL A 44 2.27 -8.37 1.76
CA VAL A 44 1.04 -7.94 2.43
C VAL A 44 1.31 -7.40 3.82
N LYS A 45 2.22 -8.02 4.59
CA LYS A 45 2.66 -7.49 5.88
C LYS A 45 3.25 -6.09 5.72
N CYS A 46 4.16 -5.87 4.76
CA CYS A 46 4.72 -4.55 4.49
C CYS A 46 3.63 -3.52 4.13
N MET A 47 2.68 -3.89 3.27
CA MET A 47 1.56 -3.02 2.92
C MET A 47 0.67 -2.68 4.11
N LEU A 48 0.36 -3.67 4.97
CA LEU A 48 -0.47 -3.44 6.14
C LEU A 48 0.23 -2.59 7.18
N ILE A 49 1.55 -2.69 7.32
CA ILE A 49 2.35 -1.80 8.18
C ILE A 49 2.30 -0.37 7.64
N ASP A 50 2.53 -0.18 6.33
CA ASP A 50 2.48 1.14 5.67
C ASP A 50 1.10 1.82 5.82
N LEU A 51 0.03 1.02 5.86
CA LEU A 51 -1.34 1.50 6.03
C LEU A 51 -1.79 1.63 7.49
N ASP A 52 -0.93 1.35 8.47
CA ASP A 52 -1.26 1.32 9.90
C ASP A 52 -2.42 0.35 10.25
N LEU A 53 -2.39 -0.82 9.59
CA LEU A 53 -3.40 -1.89 9.67
C LEU A 53 -2.82 -3.21 10.19
N TRP A 54 -1.51 -3.32 10.39
CA TRP A 54 -0.89 -4.58 10.80
C TRP A 54 -1.33 -5.03 12.20
N ASP A 55 -1.54 -4.09 13.12
CA ASP A 55 -1.89 -4.38 14.52
C ASP A 55 -3.19 -5.18 14.64
N VAL A 56 -4.21 -4.84 13.85
CA VAL A 56 -5.50 -5.56 13.82
C VAL A 56 -5.43 -6.93 13.16
N VAL A 57 -4.37 -7.21 12.40
CA VAL A 57 -4.12 -8.55 11.83
C VAL A 57 -3.35 -9.42 12.81
N THR A 58 -2.53 -8.85 13.69
CA THR A 58 -1.78 -9.63 14.70
C THR A 58 -2.51 -9.82 16.03
N ALA A 59 -3.40 -8.90 16.38
CA ALA A 59 -4.13 -8.92 17.64
C ALA A 59 -5.62 -9.18 17.43
N ALA A 60 -6.26 -9.79 18.42
CA ALA A 60 -7.71 -9.87 18.46
C ALA A 60 -8.28 -8.45 18.63
N VAL A 61 -9.15 -8.05 17.71
CA VAL A 61 -9.81 -6.74 17.71
C VAL A 61 -10.77 -6.67 18.90
N ASP A 62 -10.65 -5.62 19.72
CA ASP A 62 -11.64 -5.37 20.77
C ASP A 62 -13.02 -5.11 20.13
N PRO A 63 -14.05 -5.91 20.45
CA PRO A 63 -15.39 -5.72 19.90
C PRO A 63 -16.05 -4.39 20.33
N ASN A 64 -15.48 -3.62 21.24
CA ASN A 64 -16.00 -2.30 21.64
C ASN A 64 -15.25 -1.14 20.96
N ASP A 65 -14.10 -1.39 20.33
CA ASP A 65 -13.33 -0.37 19.63
C ASP A 65 -13.83 -0.22 18.17
N VAL A 66 -14.52 0.89 17.91
CA VAL A 66 -15.09 1.20 16.60
C VAL A 66 -14.00 1.44 15.55
N ASP A 67 -12.87 2.05 15.93
CA ASP A 67 -11.77 2.31 15.02
C ASP A 67 -11.02 1.02 14.68
N ALA A 68 -10.81 0.14 15.67
CA ALA A 68 -10.21 -1.17 15.43
C ALA A 68 -11.08 -2.03 14.51
N LYS A 69 -12.42 -2.01 14.65
CA LYS A 69 -13.34 -2.67 13.70
C LYS A 69 -13.23 -2.12 12.28
N ARG A 70 -13.16 -0.79 12.14
CA ARG A 70 -13.00 -0.16 10.82
C ARG A 70 -11.66 -0.55 10.20
N LYS A 71 -10.59 -0.56 10.99
CA LYS A 71 -9.26 -1.02 10.55
C LYS A 71 -9.26 -2.49 10.15
N ASP A 72 -9.90 -3.38 10.91
CA ASP A 72 -10.04 -4.81 10.59
C ASP A 72 -10.75 -5.03 9.26
N GLN A 73 -11.90 -4.38 9.06
CA GLN A 73 -12.63 -4.45 7.78
C GLN A 73 -11.78 -3.96 6.61
N ARG A 74 -11.00 -2.89 6.81
CA ARG A 74 -10.10 -2.34 5.79
C ARG A 74 -8.94 -3.29 5.49
N ALA A 75 -8.32 -3.87 6.52
CA ALA A 75 -7.25 -4.84 6.38
C ALA A 75 -7.72 -6.08 5.63
N ARG A 76 -8.89 -6.60 5.99
CA ARG A 76 -9.54 -7.74 5.31
C ARG A 76 -9.83 -7.42 3.84
N ALA A 77 -10.40 -6.25 3.54
CA ALA A 77 -10.64 -5.85 2.15
C ALA A 77 -9.33 -5.80 1.35
N LYS A 78 -8.25 -5.28 1.94
CA LYS A 78 -6.93 -5.25 1.30
C LYS A 78 -6.37 -6.66 1.06
N LEU A 79 -6.48 -7.56 2.04
CA LEU A 79 -6.12 -8.98 1.91
C LEU A 79 -6.89 -9.65 0.76
N CYS A 80 -8.20 -9.43 0.66
CA CYS A 80 -9.00 -9.98 -0.44
C CYS A 80 -8.52 -9.47 -1.82
N LEU A 81 -8.16 -8.19 -1.92
CA LEU A 81 -7.69 -7.58 -3.16
C LEU A 81 -6.30 -8.06 -3.59
N THR A 82 -5.49 -8.56 -2.65
CA THR A 82 -4.17 -9.15 -2.94
C THR A 82 -4.23 -10.65 -3.20
N CYS A 83 -5.43 -11.24 -3.28
CA CYS A 83 -5.64 -12.67 -3.48
C CYS A 83 -6.23 -12.98 -4.86
N GLU A 84 -5.86 -14.13 -5.44
CA GLU A 84 -6.55 -14.70 -6.60
C GLU A 84 -7.97 -15.16 -6.24
N GLU A 85 -8.84 -15.26 -7.24
CA GLU A 85 -10.21 -15.76 -7.05
C GLU A 85 -10.22 -17.22 -6.55
N SER A 86 -9.15 -17.98 -6.86
CA SER A 86 -8.97 -19.37 -6.45
C SER A 86 -8.92 -19.58 -4.93
N VAL A 87 -8.53 -18.56 -4.16
CA VAL A 87 -8.45 -18.61 -2.68
C VAL A 87 -9.66 -17.97 -2.00
N TYR A 88 -10.60 -17.37 -2.75
CA TYR A 88 -11.82 -16.78 -2.19
C TYR A 88 -12.67 -17.73 -1.34
N PRO A 89 -12.80 -19.03 -1.66
CA PRO A 89 -13.54 -19.96 -0.80
C PRO A 89 -13.00 -20.01 0.64
N VAL A 90 -11.68 -19.92 0.81
CA VAL A 90 -11.00 -19.96 2.12
C VAL A 90 -11.16 -18.62 2.84
N ILE A 91 -11.02 -17.51 2.11
CA ILE A 91 -11.15 -16.15 2.66
C ILE A 91 -12.60 -15.81 3.05
N ARG A 92 -13.59 -16.40 2.35
CA ARG A 92 -15.01 -16.16 2.62
C ARG A 92 -15.47 -16.73 3.95
N SER A 93 -14.81 -17.79 4.43
CA SER A 93 -15.07 -18.35 5.77
C SER A 93 -14.46 -17.52 6.91
N ALA A 94 -13.43 -16.73 6.63
CA ALA A 94 -12.80 -15.87 7.63
C ALA A 94 -13.69 -14.65 7.95
N LYS A 95 -13.85 -14.34 9.23
CA LYS A 95 -14.65 -13.22 9.73
C LYS A 95 -13.79 -11.99 10.01
N THR A 96 -12.54 -12.18 10.42
CA THR A 96 -11.58 -11.12 10.76
C THR A 96 -10.39 -11.11 9.80
N ALA A 97 -9.64 -10.00 9.77
CA ALA A 97 -8.39 -9.92 9.04
C ALA A 97 -7.34 -10.89 9.61
N HIS A 98 -7.33 -11.09 10.93
CA HIS A 98 -6.50 -12.09 11.60
C HIS A 98 -6.75 -13.50 11.06
N GLU A 99 -8.01 -13.96 11.01
CA GLU A 99 -8.37 -15.27 10.45
C GLU A 99 -8.09 -15.38 8.95
N THR A 100 -8.04 -14.26 8.23
CA THR A 100 -7.77 -14.27 6.77
C THR A 100 -6.28 -14.46 6.48
N PHE A 101 -5.40 -14.01 7.37
CA PHE A 101 -3.95 -14.06 7.18
C PHE A 101 -3.30 -15.33 7.76
N ASN A 102 -3.97 -16.00 8.70
CA ASN A 102 -3.48 -17.18 9.42
C ASN A 102 -4.05 -18.49 8.83
#